data_AF-A0A529HXQ0-F1
#
_entry.id   AF-A0A529HXQ0-F1
#
_cell.length_a   1.000
_cell.length_b   1.000
_cell.length_c   1.000
_cell.angle_alpha   90.00
_cell.angle_beta   90.00
_cell.angle_gamma   90.00
#
_symmetry.space_group_name_H-M   'P 1'
#
loop_
_entity.id
_entity.type
_entity.pdbx_description
1 polymer ?
#
loop_
_entity_poly.entity_id
_entity_poly.type
_entity_poly.pdbx_seq_one_letter_code
_entity_poly.pdbx_strand_id
1 'polypeptide(L)' 'MTFLFNSDARRGAIFAEAFAKELPDLPFTIDAATVDPDAVRYLITWTVPENLDRYTNLEILFS' A
#
# COMPACT_ATOMS: atom_id res chain seq x y z
N MET A 1 -8.93 -2.20 -6.76
CA MET A 1 -8.26 -1.12 -6.00
C MET A 1 -7.46 -1.75 -4.89
N THR A 2 -6.28 -1.21 -4.60
CA THR A 2 -5.34 -1.80 -3.64
C THR A 2 -4.72 -0.72 -2.77
N PHE A 3 -4.60 -1.03 -1.48
CA PHE A 3 -3.82 -0.29 -0.51
C PHE A 3 -2.40 -0.88 -0.44
N LEU A 4 -1.40 -0.10 -0.86
CA LEU A 4 0.01 -0.49 -0.81
C LEU A 4 0.65 0.05 0.46
N PHE A 5 1.19 -0.86 1.28
CA PHE A 5 2.00 -0.53 2.43
C PHE A 5 3.48 -0.61 2.06
N ASN A 6 4.11 0.55 1.91
CA ASN A 6 5.51 0.68 1.49
C ASN A 6 6.41 0.97 2.71
N SER A 7 6.71 -0.08 3.48
CA SER A 7 7.62 -0.06 4.64
C SER A 7 8.16 -1.47 4.93
N ASP A 8 8.75 -1.68 6.11
CA ASP A 8 9.33 -2.96 6.50
C ASP A 8 8.28 -4.03 6.87
N ALA A 9 8.67 -5.30 6.73
CA ALA A 9 7.79 -6.45 6.96
C ALA A 9 7.21 -6.54 8.39
N ARG A 10 7.91 -6.03 9.41
CA ARG A 10 7.42 -6.11 10.80
C ARG A 10 6.23 -5.18 10.99
N ARG A 11 6.34 -3.93 10.51
CA ARG A 11 5.19 -3.01 10.51
C ARG A 11 4.09 -3.48 9.56
N GLY A 12 4.48 -4.06 8.43
CA GLY A 12 3.57 -4.65 7.46
C GLY A 12 2.65 -5.71 8.08
N ALA A 13 3.18 -6.59 8.93
CA ALA A 13 2.38 -7.60 9.62
C ALA A 13 1.33 -6.98 10.58
N ILE A 14 1.70 -5.94 11.32
CA ILE A 14 0.79 -5.23 12.23
C ILE A 14 -0.36 -4.57 11.44
N PHE A 15 -0.03 -3.93 10.32
CA PHE A 15 -1.03 -3.30 9.46
C PHE A 15 -1.91 -4.33 8.75
N ALA A 16 -1.34 -5.45 8.30
CA ALA A 16 -2.12 -6.52 7.68
C ALA A 16 -3.20 -7.06 8.62
N GLU A 17 -2.87 -7.28 9.90
CA GLU A 17 -3.84 -7.69 10.92
C GLU A 17 -4.94 -6.64 11.12
N ALA A 18 -4.56 -5.36 11.25
CA ALA A 18 -5.51 -4.27 11.43
C ALA A 18 -6.45 -4.11 10.21
N PHE A 19 -5.91 -4.20 8.99
CA PHE A 19 -6.69 -4.11 7.76
C PHE A 19 -7.64 -5.30 7.61
N ALA A 20 -7.19 -6.52 7.89
CA ALA A 20 -8.06 -7.69 7.84
C ALA A 20 -9.23 -7.59 8.83
N LYS A 21 -9.04 -6.90 9.96
CA LYS A 21 -10.07 -6.71 10.99
C LYS A 21 -11.02 -5.56 10.67
N GLU A 22 -10.50 -4.39 10.32
CA GLU A 22 -11.27 -3.15 10.22
C GLU A 22 -11.74 -2.87 8.78
N LEU A 23 -11.01 -3.36 7.77
CA LEU A 23 -11.25 -3.13 6.34
C LEU A 23 -11.12 -4.43 5.52
N PRO A 24 -11.86 -5.50 5.84
CA PRO A 24 -11.67 -6.83 5.25
C PRO A 24 -11.85 -6.86 3.72
N ASP A 25 -12.67 -5.96 3.17
CA ASP A 25 -12.95 -5.89 1.73
C ASP A 25 -11.94 -5.03 0.96
N LEU A 26 -10.98 -4.39 1.64
CA LEU A 26 -9.96 -3.57 1.01
C LEU A 26 -8.70 -4.43 0.75
N PRO A 27 -8.35 -4.71 -0.52
CA PRO A 27 -7.11 -5.42 -0.82
C PRO A 27 -5.91 -4.66 -0.28
N PHE A 28 -5.13 -5.34 0.56
CA PHE A 28 -3.92 -4.82 1.20
C PHE A 28 -2.71 -5.64 0.75
N THR A 29 -1.61 -4.97 0.43
CA THR A 29 -0.34 -5.64 0.13
C THR A 29 0.84 -4.85 0.66
N ILE A 30 1.88 -5.57 1.08
CA ILE A 30 3.19 -5.02 1.45
C ILE A 30 4.22 -5.19 0.34
N ASP A 31 3.86 -5.88 -0.74
CA ASP A 31 4.77 -6.24 -1.82
C ASP A 31 4.57 -5.30 -3.01
N ALA A 32 5.42 -4.27 -3.07
CA ALA A 32 5.44 -3.32 -4.17
C ALA A 32 5.98 -3.92 -5.48
N ALA A 33 6.64 -5.09 -5.46
CA ALA A 33 7.19 -5.70 -6.66
C ALA A 33 6.15 -6.49 -7.47
N THR A 34 5.12 -7.02 -6.80
CA THR A 34 4.11 -7.88 -7.43
C THR A 34 2.75 -7.20 -7.63
N VAL A 35 2.50 -6.06 -6.96
CA VAL A 35 1.26 -5.30 -7.14
C VAL A 35 1.17 -4.66 -8.52
N ASP A 36 0.00 -4.76 -9.15
CA ASP A 36 -0.37 -3.98 -10.33
C ASP A 36 -0.34 -2.48 -9.98
N PRO A 37 0.56 -1.68 -10.57
CA PRO A 37 0.67 -0.25 -10.26
C PRO A 37 -0.61 0.53 -10.51
N ASP A 38 -1.39 0.16 -11.54
CA ASP A 38 -2.62 0.86 -11.89
C ASP A 38 -3.78 0.50 -10.94
N ALA A 39 -3.65 -0.59 -10.19
CA ALA A 39 -4.62 -0.97 -9.16
C ALA A 39 -4.40 -0.21 -7.83
N VAL A 40 -3.23 0.37 -7.60
CA VAL A 40 -2.89 1.08 -6.36
C VAL A 40 -3.59 2.44 -6.33
N ARG A 41 -4.47 2.62 -5.33
CA ARG A 41 -5.18 3.90 -5.09
C ARG A 41 -4.73 4.59 -3.81
N TYR A 42 -4.20 3.83 -2.87
CA TYR A 42 -3.72 4.31 -1.59
C TYR A 42 -2.32 3.79 -1.34
N LEU A 43 -1.41 4.67 -0.94
CA LEU A 43 -0.03 4.31 -0.60
C LEU A 43 0.31 4.92 0.75
N ILE A 44 0.76 4.10 1.71
CA ILE A 44 1.37 4.58 2.94
C ILE A 44 2.87 4.30 2.92
N THR A 45 3.66 5.28 3.33
CA THR A 45 5.11 5.14 3.34
C THR A 45 5.78 6.02 4.38
N TRP A 46 6.99 5.64 4.80
CA TRP A 46 7.85 6.47 5.66
C TRP A 46 8.90 7.24 4.84
N THR A 47 9.22 6.74 3.65
CA THR A 47 10.13 7.36 2.69
C THR A 47 9.47 7.26 1.33
N VAL A 48 9.13 8.40 0.74
CA VAL A 48 8.45 8.44 -0.56
C VAL A 48 9.28 7.69 -1.61
N PRO A 49 8.70 6.71 -2.35
CA PRO A 49 9.38 6.06 -3.46
C PRO A 49 9.81 7.07 -4.52
N GLU A 50 11.00 6.90 -5.09
CA GLU A 50 11.48 7.74 -6.19
C GLU A 50 10.62 7.60 -7.46
N ASN A 51 10.02 6.43 -7.66
CA ASN A 51 9.17 6.07 -8.79
C ASN A 51 7.68 6.18 -8.47
N LEU A 52 7.26 7.23 -7.78
CA LEU A 52 5.85 7.45 -7.41
C LEU A 52 4.94 7.59 -8.63
N ASP A 53 5.47 8.11 -9.74
CA ASP A 53 4.82 8.30 -11.03
C ASP A 53 4.30 7.00 -11.66
N ARG A 54 4.83 5.84 -11.26
CA ARG A 54 4.32 4.54 -11.72
C ARG A 54 2.88 4.25 -11.27
N TYR A 55 2.42 4.87 -10.19
CA TYR A 55 1.10 4.63 -9.62
C TYR A 55 0.11 5.64 -10.20
N THR A 56 -0.27 5.44 -11.46
CA THR A 56 -1.01 6.43 -12.26
C THR A 56 -2.41 6.75 -11.71
N ASN A 57 -3.00 5.81 -10.97
CA ASN A 57 -4.32 5.94 -10.33
C ASN A 57 -4.22 6.24 -8.81
N LEU A 58 -3.06 6.68 -8.32
CA LEU A 58 -2.88 7.01 -6.91
C LEU A 58 -3.78 8.19 -6.52
N GLU A 59 -4.67 7.96 -5.54
CA GLU A 59 -5.60 8.98 -5.04
C GLU A 59 -5.05 9.67 -3.79
N ILE A 60 -4.45 8.91 -2.86
CA ILE A 60 -3.93 9.44 -1.59
C ILE A 60 -2.59 8.78 -1.24
N LEU A 61 -1.63 9.61 -0.82
CA LEU A 61 -0.39 9.20 -0.17
C LEU A 61 -0.41 9.61 1.30
N PHE A 62 -0.13 8.66 2.19
CA PHE A 62 0.05 8.87 3.64
C PHE A 62 1.55 8.82 3.96
N SER A 63 2.08 9.84 4.65
CA SER A 63 3.49 9.95 5.04
C SER A 63 3.68 10.25 6.52
#